data_AF-A0A1Y5DXZ6-F1
#
_entry.id   AF-A0A1Y5DXZ6-F1
#
_cell.length_a   1.000
_cell.length_b   1.000
_cell.length_c   1.000
_cell.angle_alpha   90.00
_cell.angle_beta   90.00
_cell.angle_gamma   90.00
#
_symmetry.space_group_name_H-M   'P 1'
#
loop_
_entity.id
_entity.type
_entity.pdbx_description
1 polymer ?
#
loop_
_entity_poly.entity_id
_entity_poly.type
_entity_poly.pdbx_seq_one_letter_code
_entity_poly.pdbx_strand_id
1 'polypeptide(L)' 'MKMNTLTTKMKCAETAAPENVIQSILVESAKKISLWHGKSRQRQTLSNLTNDQLCDIGLSAKQAKSEYTKVFWQ' A
#
# COMPACT_ATOMS: atom_id res chain seq x y z
N MET A 1 41.42 -48.09 18.93
CA MET A 1 41.09 -46.78 19.53
C MET A 1 40.24 -46.02 18.52
N LYS A 2 38.90 -45.96 18.69
CA LYS A 2 37.98 -45.35 17.72
C LYS A 2 37.57 -43.97 18.23
N MET A 3 37.93 -42.93 17.49
CA MET A 3 37.54 -41.55 17.80
C MET A 3 36.12 -41.30 17.32
N ASN A 4 35.26 -40.91 18.25
CA ASN A 4 33.86 -40.57 18.06
C ASN A 4 33.75 -39.06 17.88
N THR A 5 33.53 -38.64 16.63
CA THR A 5 33.24 -37.25 16.26
C THR A 5 31.84 -36.89 16.73
N LEU A 6 31.74 -36.10 17.80
CA LEU A 6 30.50 -35.45 18.23
C LEU A 6 30.22 -34.28 17.28
N THR A 7 29.40 -34.52 16.25
CA THR A 7 28.79 -33.44 15.46
C THR A 7 27.74 -32.74 16.31
N THR A 8 28.17 -31.75 17.08
CA THR A 8 27.27 -30.76 17.70
C THR A 8 26.58 -30.01 16.57
N LYS A 9 25.32 -30.34 16.30
CA LYS A 9 24.48 -29.53 15.42
C LYS A 9 24.28 -28.17 16.12
N MET A 10 24.95 -27.13 15.61
CA MET A 10 24.56 -25.75 15.88
C MET A 10 23.13 -25.58 15.37
N LYS A 11 22.18 -25.56 16.30
CA LYS A 11 20.83 -25.09 16.03
C LYS A 11 20.94 -23.57 16.02
N CYS A 12 21.02 -22.97 14.84
CA CYS A 12 20.74 -21.54 14.72
C CYS A 12 19.35 -21.34 15.32
N ALA A 13 19.28 -20.56 16.40
CA ALA A 13 18.00 -20.15 16.95
C ALA A 13 17.35 -19.28 15.88
N GLU A 14 16.47 -19.89 15.10
CA GLU A 14 15.49 -19.19 14.28
C GLU A 14 14.64 -18.41 15.29
N THR A 15 15.02 -17.16 15.51
CA THR A 15 14.15 -16.20 16.19
C THR A 15 12.93 -16.07 15.30
N ALA A 16 11.94 -16.91 15.56
CA ALA A 16 10.60 -16.82 15.01
C ALA A 16 10.00 -15.51 15.51
N ALA A 17 10.37 -14.40 14.87
CA ALA A 17 9.49 -13.27 14.81
C ALA A 17 8.16 -13.82 14.28
N PRO A 18 7.03 -13.52 14.93
CA PRO A 18 5.77 -14.17 14.59
C PRO A 18 5.46 -13.86 13.14
N GLU A 19 5.59 -14.84 12.24
CA GLU A 19 5.33 -14.69 10.79
C GLU A 19 3.98 -14.00 10.56
N ASN A 20 3.01 -14.28 11.43
CA ASN A 20 1.69 -13.67 11.47
C ASN A 20 1.71 -12.14 11.55
N VAL A 21 2.65 -11.52 12.26
CA VAL A 21 2.73 -10.05 12.41
C VAL A 21 3.28 -9.41 11.14
N ILE A 22 4.35 -9.95 10.57
CA ILE A 22 4.94 -9.43 9.33
C ILE A 22 3.93 -9.56 8.18
N GLN A 23 3.28 -10.71 8.07
CA GLN A 23 2.24 -10.94 7.07
C GLN A 23 1.06 -9.97 7.25
N SER A 24 0.62 -9.74 8.49
CA SER A 24 -0.45 -8.77 8.79
C SER A 24 -0.07 -7.34 8.39
N ILE A 25 1.14 -6.91 8.71
CA ILE A 25 1.65 -5.58 8.33
C ILE A 25 1.71 -5.44 6.81
N LEU A 26 2.18 -6.47 6.11
CA LEU A 26 2.26 -6.48 4.65
C LEU A 26 0.86 -6.35 4.02
N VAL A 27 -0.11 -7.12 4.52
CA VAL A 27 -1.50 -7.09 4.03
C VAL A 27 -2.13 -5.71 4.26
N GLU A 28 -1.96 -5.13 5.45
CA GLU A 28 -2.50 -3.80 5.74
C GLU A 28 -1.83 -2.71 4.90
N SER A 29 -0.53 -2.83 4.67
CA SER A 29 0.21 -1.91 3.80
C SER A 29 -0.26 -2.02 2.35
N ALA A 30 -0.45 -3.23 1.84
CA ALA A 30 -0.95 -3.46 0.48
C ALA A 30 -2.37 -2.91 0.28
N LYS A 31 -3.26 -3.03 1.29
CA LYS A 31 -4.59 -2.40 1.27
C LYS A 31 -4.50 -0.88 1.17
N LYS A 32 -3.65 -0.25 2.01
CA LYS A 32 -3.44 1.20 1.98
C LYS A 32 -2.91 1.68 0.63
N ILE A 33 -1.89 1.01 0.08
CA ILE A 33 -1.33 1.32 -1.24
C ILE A 33 -2.40 1.19 -2.33
N SER A 34 -3.20 0.12 -2.30
CA SER A 34 -4.27 -0.09 -3.27
C SER A 34 -5.32 1.02 -3.21
N LEU A 35 -5.71 1.43 -2.01
CA LEU A 35 -6.65 2.53 -1.80
C LEU A 35 -6.08 3.87 -2.28
N TRP A 36 -4.81 4.14 -1.97
CA TRP A 36 -4.12 5.33 -2.44
C TRP A 36 -4.01 5.38 -3.96
N HIS A 37 -3.68 4.25 -4.59
CA HIS A 37 -3.63 4.13 -6.04
C HIS A 37 -5.01 4.33 -6.69
N GLY A 38 -6.07 3.76 -6.11
CA GLY A 38 -7.44 3.99 -6.55
C GLY A 38 -7.82 5.47 -6.53
N LYS A 39 -7.56 6.16 -5.40
CA LYS A 39 -7.82 7.60 -5.24
C LYS A 39 -6.98 8.44 -6.21
N SER A 40 -5.71 8.08 -6.42
CA SER A 40 -4.82 8.78 -7.35
C SER A 40 -5.39 8.77 -8.77
N ARG A 41 -5.80 7.60 -9.27
CA ARG A 41 -6.43 7.49 -10.59
C ARG A 41 -7.74 8.24 -10.70
N GLN A 42 -8.57 8.22 -9.65
CA GLN A 42 -9.83 8.99 -9.62
C GLN A 42 -9.55 10.49 -9.74
N ARG A 43 -8.58 11.02 -8.99
CA ARG A 43 -8.17 12.42 -9.07
C ARG A 43 -7.61 12.79 -10.43
N GLN A 44 -6.79 11.92 -11.03
CA GLN A 44 -6.27 12.13 -12.39
C GLN A 44 -7.39 12.11 -13.44
N THR A 45 -8.37 11.24 -13.28
CA THR A 45 -9.55 11.22 -14.15
C THR A 45 -10.30 12.54 -14.01
N LEU A 46 -10.54 12.98 -12.77
CA LEU A 46 -11.22 14.24 -12.48
C LEU A 46 -10.48 15.47 -13.02
N SER A 47 -9.14 15.46 -13.03
CA SER A 47 -8.35 16.55 -13.62
C SER A 47 -8.40 16.62 -15.14
N ASN A 48 -8.77 15.52 -15.80
CA ASN A 48 -8.80 15.41 -17.26
C ASN A 48 -10.19 15.69 -17.86
N LEU A 49 -11.22 15.87 -17.02
CA LEU A 49 -12.57 16.18 -17.49
C LEU A 49 -12.66 17.63 -18.00
N THR A 50 -13.44 17.83 -19.06
CA THR A 50 -13.79 19.17 -19.55
C THR A 50 -14.80 19.84 -18.61
N ASN A 51 -14.93 21.17 -18.70
CA ASN A 51 -15.91 21.89 -17.89
C ASN A 51 -17.35 21.42 -18.16
N ASP A 52 -17.69 21.09 -19.41
CA ASP A 52 -19.03 20.59 -19.76
C ASP A 52 -19.29 19.22 -19.09
N GLN A 53 -18.32 18.31 -19.15
CA GLN A 53 -18.40 17.01 -18.47
C GLN A 53 -18.49 17.14 -16.95
N LEU A 54 -17.79 18.13 -16.37
CA LEU A 54 -17.90 18.44 -14.95
C LEU A 54 -19.30 18.96 -14.60
N CYS A 55 -19.88 19.83 -15.43
CA CYS A 55 -21.25 20.31 -15.28
C CYS A 55 -22.27 19.16 -15.37
N ASP A 56 -22.09 18.21 -16.30
CA ASP A 56 -22.96 17.04 -16.46
C ASP A 56 -23.01 16.17 -15.20
N ILE A 57 -21.90 16.06 -14.47
CA ILE A 57 -21.82 15.33 -13.19
C ILE A 57 -22.10 16.22 -11.97
N GLY A 58 -22.56 17.45 -12.18
CA GLY A 58 -22.94 18.39 -11.11
C GLY A 58 -21.76 18.97 -10.32
N LEU A 59 -20.55 19.00 -10.89
CA LEU A 59 -19.36 19.57 -10.26
C LEU A 59 -18.92 20.87 -10.94
N SER A 60 -18.50 21.84 -10.14
CA SER A 60 -17.78 23.01 -10.66
C SER A 60 -16.29 22.71 -10.87
N ALA A 61 -15.66 23.43 -11.80
CA ALA A 61 -14.21 23.37 -12.00
C ALA A 61 -13.40 23.64 -10.72
N LYS A 62 -13.91 24.52 -9.84
CA LYS A 62 -13.29 24.82 -8.55
C LYS A 62 -13.34 23.62 -7.60
N GLN A 63 -14.48 22.92 -7.53
CA GLN A 63 -14.62 21.71 -6.72
C GLN A 63 -13.74 20.59 -7.25
N ALA A 64 -13.76 20.35 -8.57
CA ALA A 64 -12.89 19.37 -9.23
C ALA A 64 -11.42 19.63 -8.90
N LYS A 65 -10.97 20.88 -9.06
CA LYS A 65 -9.62 21.33 -8.68
C LYS A 65 -9.29 21.05 -7.23
N SER A 66 -10.17 21.44 -6.32
CA SER A 66 -9.95 21.21 -4.89
C SER A 66 -9.77 19.72 -4.54
N GLU A 67 -10.42 18.82 -5.28
CA GLU A 67 -10.32 17.37 -5.07
C GLU A 67 -9.07 16.77 -5.69
N TYR A 68 -8.71 17.12 -6.93
CA TYR A 68 -7.53 16.52 -7.56
C TYR A 68 -6.20 17.08 -7.04
N THR A 69 -6.20 18.25 -6.38
CA THR A 69 -4.98 18.82 -5.76
C THR A 69 -4.71 18.35 -4.33
N LYS A 70 -5.58 17.53 -3.72
CA LYS A 70 -5.36 17.08 -2.33
C LYS A 70 -4.09 16.23 -2.22
N VAL A 71 -3.31 16.49 -1.17
CA VAL A 71 -2.12 15.69 -0.83
C VAL A 71 -2.55 14.24 -0.58
N PHE A 72 -1.82 13.29 -1.16
CA PHE A 72 -2.26 11.90 -1.27
C PHE A 72 -1.71 10.96 -0.19
N TRP A 73 -0.71 11.40 0.59
CA TRP A 73 -0.02 10.62 1.63
C TRP A 73 -0.48 10.92 3.06
N GLN A 74 -1.80 11.07 3.27
CA GLN A 74 -2.38 11.17 4.62
C GLN A 74 -3.10 9.87 5.00
#